data_AF-A0AAP0R2D9-F1
#
_entry.id   AF-A0AAP0R2D9-F1
#
_cell.length_a   1.000
_cell.length_b   1.000
_cell.length_c   1.000
_cell.angle_alpha   90.00
_cell.angle_beta   90.00
_cell.angle_gamma   90.00
#
_symmetry.space_group_name_H-M   'P 1'
#
loop_
_entity.id
_entity.type
_entity.pdbx_description
1 polymer ?
#
loop_
_entity_poly.entity_id
_entity_poly.type
_entity_poly.pdbx_seq_one_letter_code
_entity_poly.pdbx_strand_id
1 'polypeptide(L)'
;MHEARFCDLKFRLGAGYVYCHQGDCKHTIVIRDMRLIHPEDVQNRAAYPIVTFQQKLRFRKCSVCKIYKATKVTLDDKWSQENPCYFCDNCYYLFHYSKDGSLLYSGFEVYDYQHD
;
A
#
# COMPACT_ATOMS: atom_id res chain seq x y z
N MET A 1 -11.61 -0.91 11.68
CA MET A 1 -12.89 -1.41 11.11
C MET A 1 -13.13 -2.87 11.54
N HIS A 2 -12.94 -3.20 12.83
CA HIS A 2 -13.06 -4.59 13.31
C HIS A 2 -14.39 -4.85 14.05
N GLU A 3 -15.13 -3.79 14.42
CA GLU A 3 -16.35 -3.88 15.22
C GLU A 3 -17.65 -3.57 14.45
N ALA A 4 -17.56 -2.95 13.26
CA ALA A 4 -18.71 -2.57 12.45
C ALA A 4 -18.63 -3.23 11.07
N ARG A 5 -19.68 -3.93 10.65
CA ARG A 5 -19.80 -4.49 9.30
C ARG A 5 -20.48 -3.49 8.38
N PHE A 6 -20.27 -3.65 7.07
CA PHE A 6 -20.91 -2.78 6.08
C PHE A 6 -22.45 -2.79 6.19
N CYS A 7 -23.06 -3.93 6.52
CA CYS A 7 -24.51 -4.04 6.71
C CYS A 7 -25.05 -3.32 7.97
N ASP A 8 -24.19 -2.93 8.90
CA ASP A 8 -24.57 -2.22 10.11
C ASP A 8 -24.61 -0.69 9.87
N LEU A 9 -24.16 -0.22 8.70
CA LEU A 9 -24.11 1.19 8.34
C LEU A 9 -25.49 1.73 7.97
N LYS A 10 -25.90 2.82 8.64
CA LYS A 10 -27.03 3.64 8.21
C LYS A 10 -26.50 4.75 7.30
N PHE A 11 -27.11 4.91 6.13
CA PHE A 11 -26.68 5.91 5.16
C PHE A 11 -27.86 6.57 4.43
N ARG A 12 -27.59 7.78 3.96
CA ARG A 12 -28.35 8.55 2.98
C ARG A 12 -27.56 8.62 1.68
N LEU A 13 -28.24 8.38 0.56
CA LEU A 13 -27.68 8.53 -0.78
C LEU A 13 -27.19 9.96 -1.03
N GLY A 14 -26.05 10.10 -1.69
CA GLY A 14 -25.43 11.38 -2.04
C GLY A 14 -24.79 12.14 -0.86
N ALA A 15 -24.91 11.66 0.38
CA ALA A 15 -24.22 12.25 1.52
C ALA A 15 -22.75 11.80 1.60
N GLY A 16 -21.88 12.69 2.09
CA GLY A 16 -20.48 12.41 2.36
C GLY A 16 -20.25 11.78 3.72
N TYR A 17 -19.38 10.78 3.76
CA TYR A 17 -18.94 10.06 4.96
C TYR A 17 -17.42 10.02 5.00
N VAL A 18 -16.85 9.77 6.19
CA VAL A 18 -15.41 9.62 6.39
C VAL A 18 -15.08 8.16 6.67
N TYR A 19 -14.16 7.63 5.88
CA TYR A 19 -13.47 6.38 6.16
C TYR A 19 -12.05 6.67 6.63
N CYS A 20 -11.70 6.19 7.83
CA CYS A 20 -10.36 6.32 8.38
C CYS A 20 -9.61 5.00 8.24
N HIS A 21 -8.56 4.99 7.42
CA HIS A 21 -7.64 3.87 7.24
C HIS A 21 -6.44 4.04 8.18
N GLN A 22 -6.05 2.97 8.88
CA GLN A 22 -4.89 2.90 9.78
C GLN A 22 -4.76 4.00 10.86
N GLY A 23 -5.85 4.72 11.17
CA GLY A 23 -5.94 5.63 12.32
C GLY A 23 -5.80 7.12 11.97
N ASP A 24 -5.14 7.46 10.86
CA ASP A 24 -4.87 8.85 10.46
C ASP A 24 -5.22 9.17 8.99
N CYS A 25 -5.27 8.17 8.11
CA CYS A 25 -5.55 8.37 6.70
C CYS A 25 -7.06 8.47 6.45
N LYS A 26 -7.57 9.68 6.23
CA LYS A 26 -9.01 9.98 6.08
C LYS A 26 -9.40 10.11 4.62
N HIS A 27 -10.34 9.29 4.17
CA HIS A 27 -10.93 9.32 2.84
C HIS A 27 -12.41 9.69 2.90
N THR A 28 -12.85 10.55 1.98
CA THR A 28 -14.29 10.81 1.82
C THR A 28 -14.91 9.72 0.96
N ILE A 29 -16.01 9.15 1.43
CA ILE A 29 -16.80 8.15 0.71
C ILE A 29 -18.22 8.68 0.53
N VAL A 30 -18.81 8.43 -0.64
CA VAL A 30 -20.21 8.76 -0.96
C VAL A 30 -20.85 7.52 -1.57
N ILE A 31 -22.00 7.10 -1.02
CA ILE A 31 -22.85 6.11 -1.69
C ILE A 31 -23.73 6.90 -2.66
N ARG A 32 -23.38 6.82 -3.94
CA ARG A 32 -23.99 7.61 -5.01
C ARG A 32 -25.32 7.01 -5.44
N ASP A 33 -25.31 5.71 -5.70
CA ASP A 33 -26.41 5.00 -6.34
C ASP A 33 -26.75 3.73 -5.57
N MET A 34 -28.01 3.31 -5.68
CA MET A 34 -28.52 2.05 -5.14
C MET A 34 -29.59 1.52 -6.09
N ARG A 35 -29.61 0.21 -6.30
CA ARG A 35 -30.63 -0.48 -7.09
C ARG A 35 -31.12 -1.73 -6.38
N LEU A 36 -32.31 -2.18 -6.74
CA LEU A 36 -32.82 -3.49 -6.35
C LEU A 36 -32.01 -4.60 -7.04
N ILE A 37 -32.02 -5.78 -6.42
CA ILE A 37 -31.38 -6.98 -6.99
C ILE A 37 -32.11 -7.39 -8.28
N HIS A 38 -31.33 -7.67 -9.31
CA HIS A 38 -31.80 -8.11 -10.62
C HIS A 38 -31.67 -9.64 -10.74
N PRO A 39 -32.51 -10.35 -11.52
CA PRO A 39 -32.39 -11.80 -11.69
C PRO A 39 -31.02 -12.28 -12.21
N GLU A 40 -30.31 -11.44 -12.95
CA GLU A 40 -28.95 -11.75 -13.47
C GLU A 40 -27.84 -11.52 -12.44
N ASP A 41 -28.14 -10.92 -11.28
CA ASP A 41 -27.16 -10.76 -10.21
C ASP A 41 -26.86 -12.09 -9.53
N VAL A 42 -25.73 -12.16 -8.84
CA VAL A 42 -25.42 -13.29 -7.96
C VAL A 42 -26.45 -13.32 -6.82
N GLN A 43 -27.30 -14.35 -6.79
CA GLN A 43 -28.37 -14.50 -5.79
C GLN A 43 -27.85 -15.03 -4.44
N ASN A 44 -26.61 -15.52 -4.39
CA ASN A 44 -26.00 -16.00 -3.15
C ASN A 44 -25.46 -14.84 -2.32
N ARG A 45 -26.08 -14.57 -1.16
CA ARG A 45 -25.65 -13.52 -0.23
C ARG A 45 -24.20 -13.68 0.24
N ALA A 46 -23.69 -14.90 0.36
CA ALA A 46 -22.31 -15.15 0.79
C ALA A 46 -21.26 -14.78 -0.29
N ALA A 47 -21.68 -14.50 -1.52
CA ALA A 47 -20.78 -14.02 -2.57
C ALA A 47 -20.48 -12.51 -2.48
N TYR A 48 -21.15 -11.78 -1.56
CA TYR A 48 -20.95 -10.34 -1.36
C TYR A 48 -20.04 -10.07 -0.15
N PRO A 49 -19.26 -8.99 -0.16
CA PRO A 49 -19.14 -7.98 -1.23
C PRO A 49 -18.43 -8.50 -2.48
N ILE A 50 -18.93 -8.13 -3.67
CA ILE A 50 -18.28 -8.47 -4.95
C ILE A 50 -17.19 -7.45 -5.24
N VAL A 51 -15.97 -7.93 -5.47
CA VAL A 51 -14.84 -7.09 -5.91
C VAL A 51 -15.03 -6.78 -7.40
N THR A 52 -15.54 -5.60 -7.70
CA THR A 52 -15.72 -5.12 -9.10
C THR A 52 -14.44 -4.55 -9.69
N PHE A 53 -13.53 -4.10 -8.83
CA PHE A 53 -12.24 -3.57 -9.22
C PHE A 53 -11.20 -3.93 -8.15
N GLN A 54 -10.08 -4.45 -8.60
CA GLN A 54 -8.87 -4.57 -7.80
C GLN A 54 -7.75 -3.92 -8.58
N GLN A 55 -7.11 -2.91 -7.97
CA GLN A 55 -5.97 -2.27 -8.59
C GLN A 55 -4.86 -3.30 -8.77
N LYS A 56 -4.24 -3.34 -9.96
CA LYS A 56 -3.03 -4.14 -10.16
C LYS A 56 -1.97 -3.67 -9.20
N LEU A 57 -1.38 -4.62 -8.47
CA LEU A 57 -0.29 -4.31 -7.55
C LEU A 57 0.86 -3.66 -8.32
N ARG A 58 1.29 -2.47 -7.88
CA ARG A 58 2.36 -1.69 -8.51
C ARG A 58 3.55 -1.62 -7.59
N PHE A 59 4.41 -2.63 -7.66
CA PHE A 59 5.63 -2.65 -6.86
C PHE A 59 6.50 -1.41 -7.11
N ARG A 60 6.94 -0.79 -6.02
CA ARG A 60 8.03 0.20 -6.07
C ARG A 60 9.27 -0.50 -6.59
N LYS A 61 9.85 0.02 -7.68
CA LYS A 61 11.13 -0.48 -8.19
C LYS A 61 12.28 0.14 -7.40
N CYS A 62 13.40 -0.57 -7.33
CA CYS A 62 14.66 -0.05 -6.81
C CYS A 62 15.00 1.28 -7.46
N SER A 63 15.29 2.30 -6.66
CA SER A 63 15.66 3.65 -7.10
C SER A 63 16.97 3.67 -7.87
N VAL A 64 17.87 2.71 -7.66
CA VAL A 64 19.16 2.61 -8.35
C VAL A 64 19.01 1.93 -9.73
N CYS A 65 18.63 0.64 -9.77
CA CYS A 65 18.61 -0.09 -11.03
C CYS A 65 17.33 0.11 -11.85
N LYS A 66 16.24 0.60 -11.24
CA LYS A 66 14.90 0.74 -11.87
C LYS A 66 14.36 -0.55 -12.52
N ILE A 67 14.92 -1.71 -12.19
CA ILE A 67 14.57 -3.02 -12.75
C ILE A 67 13.82 -3.87 -11.72
N TYR A 68 14.47 -4.21 -10.61
CA TYR A 68 13.93 -5.11 -9.59
C TYR A 68 13.02 -4.39 -8.60
N LYS A 69 12.12 -5.15 -7.96
CA LYS A 69 11.30 -4.64 -6.85
C LYS A 69 12.18 -4.19 -5.68
N ALA A 70 11.78 -3.11 -5.02
CA ALA A 70 12.39 -2.70 -3.77
C ALA A 70 11.98 -3.65 -2.64
N THR A 71 12.93 -3.93 -1.77
CA THR A 71 12.82 -4.78 -0.58
C THR A 71 13.37 -4.09 0.66
N LYS A 72 14.17 -3.04 0.47
CA LYS A 72 14.72 -2.19 1.53
C LYS A 72 14.37 -0.74 1.27
N VAL A 73 14.18 0.02 2.33
CA VAL A 73 14.09 1.48 2.31
C VAL A 73 15.11 2.06 3.29
N THR A 74 15.89 3.04 2.85
CA THR A 74 16.77 3.81 3.74
C THR A 74 16.22 5.21 3.98
N LEU A 75 16.43 5.70 5.21
CA LEU A 75 16.11 7.06 5.63
C LEU A 75 17.40 7.78 6.02
N ASP A 76 17.47 9.06 5.67
CA ASP A 76 18.58 9.96 5.97
C ASP A 76 19.95 9.46 5.47
N ASP A 77 19.94 8.64 4.43
CA ASP A 77 21.14 8.17 3.75
C ASP A 77 21.76 9.31 2.93
N LYS A 78 22.84 9.86 3.48
CA LYS A 78 23.64 10.95 2.92
C LYS A 78 24.03 10.76 1.46
N TRP A 79 24.27 9.53 1.01
CA TRP A 79 24.78 9.24 -0.33
C TRP A 79 23.68 8.81 -1.30
N SER A 80 22.49 8.53 -0.81
CA SER A 80 21.33 8.24 -1.65
C SER A 80 20.84 9.47 -2.42
N GLN A 81 20.19 9.23 -3.57
CA GLN A 81 19.67 10.31 -4.43
C GLN A 81 18.33 10.89 -3.95
N GLU A 82 17.58 10.14 -3.14
CA GLU A 82 16.23 10.46 -2.67
C GLU A 82 16.13 10.08 -1.19
N ASN A 83 15.29 10.76 -0.40
CA ASN A 83 15.02 10.37 0.99
C ASN A 83 13.49 10.37 1.22
N PRO A 84 12.83 9.20 1.43
CA PRO A 84 13.37 7.84 1.48
C PRO A 84 13.95 7.32 0.15
N CYS A 85 15.00 6.48 0.23
CA CYS A 85 15.54 5.77 -0.94
C CYS A 85 15.16 4.29 -0.91
N TYR A 86 14.72 3.74 -2.04
CA TYR A 86 14.26 2.35 -2.14
C TYR A 86 15.28 1.49 -2.89
N PHE A 87 15.64 0.33 -2.34
CA PHE A 87 16.62 -0.57 -2.94
C PHE A 87 16.06 -1.98 -3.10
N CYS A 88 16.49 -2.66 -4.16
CA CYS A 88 16.48 -4.13 -4.15
C CYS A 88 17.70 -4.64 -3.38
N ASP A 89 17.67 -5.89 -2.93
CA ASP A 89 18.72 -6.47 -2.08
C ASP A 89 20.13 -6.33 -2.67
N ASN A 90 20.27 -6.58 -3.98
CA ASN A 90 21.58 -6.50 -4.64
C ASN A 90 22.12 -5.07 -4.69
N CYS A 91 21.29 -4.10 -5.08
CA CYS A 91 21.71 -2.70 -5.10
C CYS A 91 21.98 -2.16 -3.69
N TYR A 92 21.20 -2.59 -2.70
CA TYR A 92 21.45 -2.24 -1.30
C TYR A 92 22.83 -2.73 -0.86
N TYR A 93 23.14 -4.02 -1.08
CA TYR A 93 24.41 -4.59 -0.67
C TYR A 93 25.60 -3.93 -1.39
N LEU A 94 25.52 -3.77 -2.71
CA LEU A 94 26.58 -3.15 -3.51
C LEU A 94 26.85 -1.69 -3.12
N PHE A 95 25.83 -0.97 -2.65
CA PHE A 95 25.94 0.44 -2.30
C PHE A 95 26.43 0.68 -0.87
N HIS A 96 26.08 -0.21 0.07
CA HIS A 96 26.37 0.00 1.49
C HIS A 96 27.46 -0.90 2.06
N TYR A 97 27.82 -2.00 1.38
CA TYR A 97 28.77 -2.98 1.91
C TYR A 97 30.02 -3.09 1.06
N SER A 98 31.14 -3.30 1.74
CA SER A 98 32.42 -3.65 1.14
C SER A 98 32.45 -5.12 0.71
N LYS A 99 33.53 -5.52 0.02
CA LYS A 99 33.73 -6.92 -0.41
C LYS A 99 33.85 -7.91 0.77
N ASP A 100 34.32 -7.44 1.92
CA ASP A 100 34.44 -8.19 3.17
C ASP A 100 33.13 -8.20 3.99
N GLY A 101 32.08 -7.51 3.52
CA GLY A 101 30.77 -7.48 4.17
C GLY A 101 30.67 -6.51 5.35
N SER A 102 31.62 -5.59 5.49
CA SER A 102 31.51 -4.47 6.43
C SER A 102 30.74 -3.30 5.79
N LEU A 103 30.02 -2.53 6.61
CA LEU A 103 29.34 -1.32 6.14
C LEU A 103 30.37 -0.25 5.76
N LEU A 104 30.22 0.33 4.56
CA LEU A 104 31.09 1.38 4.04
C LEU A 104 30.95 2.69 4.82
N TYR A 105 29.75 2.96 5.33
CA TYR A 105 29.44 4.13 6.15
C TYR A 105 28.22 3.83 7.04
N SER A 106 27.99 4.68 8.04
CA SER A 106 26.88 4.61 8.97
C SER A 106 26.13 5.95 9.03
N GLY A 107 25.08 6.02 9.85
CA GLY A 107 24.29 7.25 10.03
C GLY A 107 23.05 7.34 9.15
N PHE A 108 22.51 6.20 8.73
CA PHE A 108 21.21 6.08 8.07
C PHE A 108 20.42 4.96 8.75
N GLU A 109 19.10 5.02 8.62
CA GLU A 109 18.21 3.96 9.08
C GLU A 109 17.81 3.09 7.89
N VAL A 110 17.62 1.79 8.12
CA VAL A 110 17.16 0.86 7.08
C VAL A 110 16.02 0.00 7.60
N TYR A 111 14.99 -0.14 6.79
CA TYR A 111 13.81 -0.95 7.08
C TYR A 111 13.52 -1.90 5.92
N ASP A 112 12.89 -3.03 6.25
CA ASP A 112 12.29 -3.87 5.23
C ASP A 112 11.09 -3.14 4.61
N TYR A 113 11.11 -3.04 3.28
CA TYR A 113 10.01 -2.48 2.53
C TYR A 113 9.09 -3.62 2.08
N GLN A 114 7.99 -3.79 2.80
CA GLN A 114 6.89 -4.65 2.40
C GLN A 114 5.85 -3.80 1.67
N HIS A 115 5.53 -4.18 0.43
CA HIS A 115 4.50 -3.52 -0.34
C HIS A 115 3.14 -4.12 0.06
N ASP A 116 2.25 -3.31 0.63
CA ASP A 116 0.84 -3.66 0.91
C ASP A 116 0.03 -3.91 -0.38
#